data_AF-A0A6P2BCK5-F1
#
_entry.id   AF-A0A6P2BCK5-F1
#
_cell.length_a   1.000
_cell.length_b   1.000
_cell.length_c   1.000
_cell.angle_alpha   90.00
_cell.angle_beta   90.00
_cell.angle_gamma   90.00
#
_symmetry.space_group_name_H-M   'P 1'
#
loop_
_entity.id
_entity.type
_entity.pdbx_description
1 polymer ?
#
loop_
_entity_poly.entity_id
_entity_poly.type
_entity_poly.pdbx_seq_one_letter_code
_entity_poly.pdbx_strand_id
1 'polypeptide(L)'
;ARSRGIALFGDLPIYVAHDSADVWRQRQYFRLDAAGQPLEVAGVPPDAFSATGQRWGNPLYDWDRLAADGYGWWTDRVGHQCALFDMLRVDHFRGFESYWAIPGRAPTAEHGRWCPGPGDELFERVADVLGTLPLVAEDLGDITAQVDALRRRHGFPGMRVLQFAFEGDADNPHQPRNHTPDTVAYTGTHDNDTTLGWWRSLTTADRKRILAAMGRSSEAAMPLALVEEAIASVSRLAVIPMQDLLGLGSEARMNTPGQAEGNWRWQLPEAALDAAPDPWIQPMLEDAGRITVGGDD
;
A
#
# COMPACT_ATOMS: atom_id res chain seq x y z
N ALA A 1 -22.34 4.25 3.61
CA ALA A 1 -21.24 4.98 2.96
C ALA A 1 -21.75 5.76 1.76
N ARG A 2 -22.19 5.10 0.68
CA ARG A 2 -22.67 5.75 -0.57
C ARG A 2 -23.74 6.83 -0.39
N SER A 3 -24.77 6.61 0.44
CA SER A 3 -25.81 7.63 0.72
C SER A 3 -25.29 8.90 1.40
N ARG A 4 -24.03 8.91 1.84
CA ARG A 4 -23.32 10.06 2.42
C ARG A 4 -22.15 10.52 1.54
N GLY A 5 -22.05 10.07 0.29
CA GLY A 5 -20.94 10.42 -0.60
C GLY A 5 -19.58 9.83 -0.21
N ILE A 6 -19.55 8.79 0.65
CA ILE A 6 -18.31 8.15 1.10
C ILE A 6 -18.04 6.93 0.21
N ALA A 7 -16.88 6.93 -0.46
CA ALA A 7 -16.34 5.79 -1.19
C ALA A 7 -15.55 4.86 -0.25
N LEU A 8 -15.65 3.55 -0.45
CA LEU A 8 -14.87 2.55 0.28
C LEU A 8 -13.65 2.14 -0.53
N PHE A 9 -12.47 2.29 0.06
CA PHE A 9 -11.19 1.92 -0.52
C PHE A 9 -10.72 0.59 0.09
N GLY A 10 -10.86 -0.49 -0.67
CA GLY A 10 -10.46 -1.84 -0.29
C GLY A 10 -8.98 -2.13 -0.55
N ASP A 11 -8.57 -3.33 -0.17
CA ASP A 11 -7.18 -3.80 -0.25
C ASP A 11 -7.15 -5.26 -0.72
N LEU A 12 -6.38 -5.52 -1.77
CA LEU A 12 -6.25 -6.82 -2.40
C LEU A 12 -4.78 -7.27 -2.35
N PRO A 13 -4.42 -8.18 -1.41
CA PRO A 13 -3.13 -8.85 -1.41
C PRO A 13 -2.86 -9.50 -2.77
N ILE A 14 -1.67 -9.33 -3.36
CA ILE A 14 -1.39 -10.01 -4.65
C ILE A 14 -1.49 -11.53 -4.48
N TYR A 15 -0.93 -12.11 -3.41
CA TYR A 15 -0.93 -13.54 -3.17
C TYR A 15 -2.02 -13.98 -2.20
N VAL A 16 -2.40 -15.25 -2.29
CA VAL A 16 -3.29 -15.92 -1.33
C VAL A 16 -2.48 -16.81 -0.39
N ALA A 17 -3.01 -17.15 0.79
CA ALA A 17 -2.36 -18.09 1.69
C ALA A 17 -2.35 -19.51 1.11
N HIS A 18 -1.31 -20.32 1.42
CA HIS A 18 -1.26 -21.72 0.97
C HIS A 18 -2.43 -22.54 1.52
N ASP A 19 -2.69 -22.40 2.82
CA ASP A 19 -3.85 -23.00 3.49
C ASP A 19 -5.10 -22.12 3.25
N SER A 20 -5.64 -22.19 2.05
CA SER A 20 -6.84 -21.45 1.64
C SER A 20 -7.74 -22.26 0.72
N ALA A 21 -9.02 -21.91 0.70
CA ALA A 21 -9.98 -22.50 -0.23
C ALA A 21 -9.60 -22.21 -1.70
N ASP A 22 -8.98 -21.06 -1.97
CA ASP A 22 -8.49 -20.67 -3.30
C ASP A 22 -7.48 -21.69 -3.82
N VAL A 23 -6.44 -21.98 -3.03
CA VAL A 23 -5.39 -22.93 -3.41
C VAL A 23 -5.92 -24.36 -3.43
N TRP A 24 -6.76 -24.74 -2.46
CA TRP A 24 -7.35 -26.07 -2.40
C TRP A 24 -8.21 -26.39 -3.62
N ARG A 25 -9.06 -25.45 -4.06
CA ARG A 25 -9.97 -25.64 -5.20
C ARG A 25 -9.31 -25.43 -6.55
N GLN A 26 -8.36 -24.49 -6.64
CA GLN A 26 -7.81 -24.03 -7.92
C GLN A 26 -6.32 -24.35 -8.04
N ARG A 27 -5.90 -25.55 -7.60
CA ARG A 27 -4.49 -25.99 -7.56
C ARG A 27 -3.75 -25.75 -8.88
N GLN A 28 -4.43 -25.83 -10.02
CA GLN A 28 -3.84 -25.63 -11.34
C GLN A 28 -3.30 -24.21 -11.57
N TYR A 29 -3.78 -23.20 -10.85
CA TYR A 29 -3.29 -21.82 -10.98
C TYR A 29 -2.09 -21.50 -10.09
N PHE A 30 -1.55 -22.50 -9.37
CA PHE A 30 -0.45 -22.34 -8.44
C PHE A 30 0.68 -23.32 -8.74
N ARG A 31 1.90 -22.89 -8.46
CA ARG A 31 3.14 -23.65 -8.64
C ARG A 31 3.31 -24.70 -7.53
N LEU A 32 2.53 -25.77 -7.60
CA LEU A 32 2.48 -26.85 -6.59
C LEU A 32 3.05 -28.16 -7.13
N ASP A 33 3.61 -28.98 -6.24
CA ASP A 33 3.93 -30.37 -6.54
C ASP A 33 2.67 -31.27 -6.50
N ALA A 34 2.85 -32.56 -6.83
CA ALA A 34 1.76 -33.53 -6.80
C ALA A 34 1.10 -33.68 -5.42
N ALA A 35 1.88 -33.51 -4.34
CA ALA A 35 1.40 -33.53 -2.96
C ALA A 35 0.73 -32.21 -2.53
N GLY A 36 0.72 -31.19 -3.38
CA GLY A 36 0.11 -29.88 -3.12
C GLY A 36 1.01 -28.93 -2.34
N GLN A 37 2.29 -29.23 -2.21
CA GLN A 37 3.27 -28.35 -1.58
C GLN A 37 3.79 -27.32 -2.58
N PRO A 38 4.05 -26.06 -2.18
CA PRO A 38 4.62 -25.06 -3.09
C PRO A 38 6.01 -25.48 -3.58
N LEU A 39 6.19 -25.52 -4.90
CA LEU A 39 7.52 -25.66 -5.51
C LEU A 39 8.37 -24.44 -5.19
N GLU A 40 7.73 -23.27 -5.21
CA GLU A 40 8.30 -21.96 -4.97
C GLU A 40 7.31 -21.12 -4.17
N VAL A 41 7.83 -20.22 -3.35
CA VAL A 41 7.05 -19.34 -2.49
C VAL A 41 7.41 -17.88 -2.72
N ALA A 42 6.44 -17.01 -2.41
CA ALA A 42 6.59 -15.57 -2.49
C ALA A 42 7.48 -15.00 -1.38
N GLY A 43 8.04 -13.84 -1.70
CA GLY A 43 8.81 -13.00 -0.79
C GLY A 43 9.40 -11.80 -1.52
N VAL A 44 10.37 -11.18 -0.88
CA VAL A 44 11.22 -10.13 -1.45
C VAL A 44 12.70 -10.42 -1.17
N PRO A 45 13.62 -10.02 -2.06
CA PRO A 45 15.05 -10.22 -1.84
C PRO A 45 15.56 -9.43 -0.63
N PRO A 46 16.80 -9.71 -0.18
CA PRO A 46 17.51 -8.81 0.73
C PRO A 46 17.58 -7.38 0.20
N ASP A 47 17.44 -6.42 1.09
CA ASP A 47 17.52 -4.99 0.81
C ASP A 47 18.25 -4.25 1.97
N ALA A 48 18.29 -2.92 1.91
CA ALA A 48 18.92 -2.10 2.94
C ALA A 48 18.25 -2.23 4.33
N PHE A 49 17.01 -2.73 4.40
CA PHE A 49 16.21 -2.86 5.62
C PHE A 49 16.16 -4.31 6.14
N SER A 50 16.36 -5.31 5.28
CA SER A 50 16.41 -6.73 5.65
C SER A 50 17.59 -7.47 4.99
N ALA A 51 18.56 -7.88 5.82
CA ALA A 51 19.73 -8.62 5.37
C ALA A 51 19.43 -9.98 4.72
N THR A 52 18.29 -10.60 5.05
CA THR A 52 17.88 -11.92 4.52
C THR A 52 16.64 -11.85 3.63
N GLY A 53 16.18 -10.64 3.31
CA GLY A 53 14.91 -10.39 2.62
C GLY A 53 13.72 -10.79 3.48
N GLN A 54 12.59 -11.08 2.85
CA GLN A 54 11.41 -11.58 3.55
C GLN A 54 10.83 -12.77 2.82
N ARG A 55 10.64 -13.89 3.52
CA ARG A 55 9.98 -15.09 3.00
C ARG A 55 8.55 -15.12 3.52
N TRP A 56 7.58 -14.81 2.67
CA TRP A 56 6.17 -14.75 3.07
C TRP A 56 5.50 -16.12 3.05
N GLY A 57 5.96 -17.03 2.19
CA GLY A 57 5.51 -18.42 2.18
C GLY A 57 4.23 -18.69 1.38
N ASN A 58 3.61 -17.67 0.79
CA ASN A 58 2.49 -17.85 -0.14
C ASN A 58 2.93 -18.66 -1.37
N PRO A 59 2.07 -19.53 -1.94
CA PRO A 59 2.36 -20.18 -3.21
C PRO A 59 2.36 -19.14 -4.34
N LEU A 60 3.28 -19.33 -5.30
CA LEU A 60 3.33 -18.49 -6.49
C LEU A 60 2.33 -18.96 -7.54
N TYR A 61 1.84 -18.00 -8.34
CA TYR A 61 0.96 -18.28 -9.45
C TYR A 61 1.66 -19.04 -10.58
N ASP A 62 0.92 -19.90 -11.25
CA ASP A 62 1.26 -20.38 -12.59
C ASP A 62 0.65 -19.40 -13.60
N TRP A 63 1.42 -18.34 -13.92
CA TRP A 63 0.97 -17.28 -14.81
C TRP A 63 0.70 -17.77 -16.23
N ASP A 64 1.44 -18.76 -16.71
CA ASP A 64 1.21 -19.38 -18.03
C ASP A 64 -0.15 -20.09 -18.06
N ARG A 65 -0.48 -20.84 -16.99
CA ARG A 65 -1.78 -21.48 -16.88
C ARG A 65 -2.92 -20.47 -16.76
N LEU A 66 -2.73 -19.40 -15.99
CA LEU A 66 -3.71 -18.32 -15.87
C LEU A 66 -3.94 -17.63 -17.22
N ALA A 67 -2.87 -17.34 -17.97
CA ALA A 67 -2.96 -16.74 -19.29
C ALA A 67 -3.70 -17.64 -20.28
N ALA A 68 -3.41 -18.96 -20.26
CA ALA A 68 -4.08 -19.94 -21.11
C ALA A 68 -5.61 -20.02 -20.86
N ASP A 69 -6.06 -19.73 -19.63
CA ASP A 69 -7.48 -19.65 -19.26
C ASP A 69 -8.04 -18.21 -19.34
N GLY A 70 -7.31 -17.27 -19.96
CA GLY A 70 -7.73 -15.89 -20.15
C GLY A 70 -7.85 -15.09 -18.85
N TYR A 71 -7.09 -15.46 -17.82
CA TYR A 71 -7.10 -14.87 -16.48
C TYR A 71 -8.47 -14.86 -15.79
N GLY A 72 -9.33 -15.85 -16.08
CA GLY A 72 -10.68 -15.93 -15.50
C GLY A 72 -10.69 -15.88 -13.96
N TRP A 73 -9.75 -16.55 -13.30
CA TRP A 73 -9.66 -16.53 -11.83
C TRP A 73 -9.38 -15.12 -11.26
N TRP A 74 -8.48 -14.37 -11.90
CA TRP A 74 -8.19 -12.99 -11.49
C TRP A 74 -9.35 -12.05 -11.83
N THR A 75 -10.04 -12.28 -12.95
CA THR A 75 -11.25 -11.53 -13.33
C THR A 75 -12.34 -11.70 -12.28
N ASP A 76 -12.62 -12.94 -11.86
CA ASP A 76 -13.60 -13.23 -10.80
C ASP A 76 -13.18 -12.60 -9.47
N ARG A 77 -11.89 -12.70 -9.13
CA ARG A 77 -11.33 -12.14 -7.90
C ARG A 77 -11.47 -10.63 -7.84
N VAL A 78 -11.06 -9.91 -8.88
CA VAL A 78 -11.19 -8.44 -8.96
C VAL A 78 -12.67 -8.04 -9.01
N GLY A 79 -13.49 -8.75 -9.79
CA GLY A 79 -14.92 -8.49 -9.89
C GLY A 79 -15.64 -8.60 -8.55
N HIS A 80 -15.30 -9.62 -7.74
CA HIS A 80 -15.83 -9.77 -6.39
C HIS A 80 -15.45 -8.58 -5.49
N GLN A 81 -14.19 -8.14 -5.54
CA GLN A 81 -13.71 -7.01 -4.74
C GLN A 81 -14.36 -5.68 -5.16
N CYS A 82 -14.53 -5.46 -6.47
CA CYS A 82 -15.25 -4.29 -7.01
C CYS A 82 -16.74 -4.27 -6.64
N ALA A 83 -17.34 -5.41 -6.27
CA ALA A 83 -18.70 -5.44 -5.74
C ALA A 83 -18.79 -4.91 -4.29
N LEU A 84 -17.68 -4.98 -3.55
CA LEU A 84 -17.59 -4.57 -2.14
C LEU A 84 -17.04 -3.15 -1.96
N PHE A 85 -16.11 -2.75 -2.82
CA PHE A 85 -15.35 -1.52 -2.70
C PHE A 85 -15.44 -0.67 -3.97
N ASP A 86 -15.36 0.65 -3.82
CA ASP A 86 -15.40 1.59 -4.94
C ASP A 86 -13.99 1.83 -5.53
N MET A 87 -12.94 1.54 -4.77
CA MET A 87 -11.54 1.55 -5.19
C MET A 87 -10.79 0.39 -4.53
N LEU A 88 -9.71 -0.10 -5.14
CA LEU A 88 -8.91 -1.21 -4.62
C LEU A 88 -7.42 -0.90 -4.65
N ARG A 89 -6.76 -0.99 -3.50
CA ARG A 89 -5.30 -1.06 -3.46
C ARG A 89 -4.92 -2.47 -3.89
N VAL A 90 -3.97 -2.59 -4.80
CA VAL A 90 -3.37 -3.87 -5.13
C VAL A 90 -1.99 -3.90 -4.49
N ASP A 91 -1.89 -4.71 -3.45
CA ASP A 91 -0.68 -4.92 -2.66
C ASP A 91 0.44 -5.54 -3.51
N HIS A 92 1.67 -5.14 -3.27
CA HIS A 92 2.85 -5.63 -3.97
C HIS A 92 2.69 -5.62 -5.49
N PHE A 93 2.23 -4.49 -6.04
CA PHE A 93 1.88 -4.34 -7.46
C PHE A 93 3.06 -4.69 -8.38
N ARG A 94 4.30 -4.45 -7.94
CA ARG A 94 5.49 -4.82 -8.71
C ARG A 94 5.52 -6.30 -9.12
N GLY A 95 4.86 -7.17 -8.35
CA GLY A 95 4.66 -8.60 -8.63
C GLY A 95 4.03 -8.91 -9.99
N PHE A 96 3.28 -7.97 -10.57
CA PHE A 96 2.70 -8.12 -11.91
C PHE A 96 3.70 -7.87 -13.04
N GLU A 97 4.77 -7.10 -12.80
CA GLU A 97 5.87 -6.94 -13.75
C GLU A 97 6.89 -8.05 -13.58
N SER A 98 7.32 -8.27 -12.34
CA SER A 98 8.22 -9.36 -11.96
C SER A 98 8.00 -9.75 -10.51
N TYR A 99 8.29 -10.96 -10.10
CA TYR A 99 8.16 -11.39 -8.71
C TYR A 99 9.38 -12.18 -8.24
N TRP A 100 9.67 -12.13 -6.95
CA TRP A 100 10.78 -12.87 -6.35
C TRP A 100 10.33 -14.28 -5.97
N ALA A 101 10.85 -15.27 -6.69
CA ALA A 101 10.51 -16.67 -6.51
C ALA A 101 11.56 -17.38 -5.66
N ILE A 102 11.18 -17.78 -4.44
CA ILE A 102 12.06 -18.47 -3.49
C ILE A 102 11.79 -19.97 -3.58
N PRO A 103 12.79 -20.87 -3.67
CA PRO A 103 12.56 -22.30 -3.60
C PRO A 103 11.75 -22.68 -2.36
N GLY A 104 10.69 -23.48 -2.50
CA GLY A 104 9.69 -23.67 -1.42
C GLY A 104 10.27 -24.20 -0.10
N ARG A 105 11.35 -24.99 -0.18
CA ARG A 105 12.08 -25.54 0.97
C ARG A 105 13.14 -24.62 1.56
N ALA A 106 13.45 -23.49 0.92
CA ALA A 106 14.45 -22.56 1.44
C ALA A 106 13.96 -21.90 2.74
N PRO A 107 14.83 -21.75 3.75
CA PRO A 107 14.45 -21.15 5.03
C PRO A 107 14.34 -19.62 4.97
N THR A 108 15.08 -18.98 4.06
CA THR A 108 15.15 -17.51 3.88
C THR A 108 14.87 -17.12 2.43
N ALA A 109 14.80 -15.82 2.16
CA ALA A 109 14.53 -15.29 0.83
C ALA A 109 15.79 -15.03 -0.03
N GLU A 110 16.98 -15.22 0.54
CA GLU A 110 18.27 -14.86 -0.09
C GLU A 110 18.53 -15.57 -1.42
N HIS A 111 18.03 -16.79 -1.57
CA HIS A 111 18.31 -17.64 -2.74
C HIS A 111 17.13 -17.75 -3.71
N GLY A 112 16.30 -16.70 -3.79
CA GLY A 112 15.28 -16.58 -4.82
C GLY A 112 15.83 -16.08 -6.16
N ARG A 113 14.92 -15.86 -7.11
CA ARG A 113 15.21 -15.21 -8.38
C ARG A 113 14.03 -14.36 -8.84
N TRP A 114 14.31 -13.32 -9.61
CA TRP A 114 13.28 -12.57 -10.33
C TRP A 114 12.72 -13.40 -11.47
N CYS A 115 11.40 -13.57 -11.48
CA CYS A 115 10.62 -14.17 -12.57
C CYS A 115 9.70 -13.11 -13.16
N PRO A 116 9.43 -13.13 -14.48
CA PRO A 116 8.48 -12.20 -15.09
C PRO A 116 7.05 -12.47 -14.60
N GLY A 117 6.31 -11.41 -14.29
CA GLY A 117 4.88 -11.45 -14.05
C GLY A 117 4.07 -11.41 -15.36
N PRO A 118 2.73 -11.36 -15.27
CA PRO A 118 1.85 -11.36 -16.44
C PRO A 118 1.83 -10.02 -17.20
N GLY A 119 2.34 -8.95 -16.61
CA GLY A 119 2.39 -7.62 -17.19
C GLY A 119 1.02 -7.10 -17.60
N ASP A 120 0.97 -6.47 -18.78
CA ASP A 120 -0.22 -5.82 -19.32
C ASP A 120 -1.37 -6.79 -19.59
N GLU A 121 -1.06 -8.02 -20.03
CA GLU A 121 -2.06 -8.95 -20.53
C GLU A 121 -3.14 -9.26 -19.47
N LEU A 122 -2.73 -9.39 -18.21
CA LEU A 122 -3.68 -9.57 -17.11
C LEU A 122 -4.66 -8.40 -17.02
N PHE A 123 -4.16 -7.16 -16.97
CA PHE A 123 -4.99 -5.98 -16.74
C PHE A 123 -5.88 -5.68 -17.93
N GLU A 124 -5.40 -5.89 -19.16
CA GLU A 124 -6.19 -5.77 -20.37
C GLU A 124 -7.36 -6.76 -20.36
N ARG A 125 -7.11 -8.04 -20.01
CA ARG A 125 -8.15 -9.07 -19.96
C ARG A 125 -9.18 -8.86 -18.86
N VAL A 126 -8.74 -8.43 -17.68
CA VAL A 126 -9.66 -8.10 -16.58
C VAL A 126 -10.49 -6.87 -16.96
N ALA A 127 -9.90 -5.86 -17.60
CA ALA A 127 -10.60 -4.67 -18.07
C ALA A 127 -11.58 -4.95 -19.23
N ASP A 128 -11.28 -5.90 -20.12
CA ASP A 128 -12.19 -6.33 -21.19
C ASP A 128 -13.54 -6.83 -20.62
N VAL A 129 -13.52 -7.43 -19.43
CA VAL A 129 -14.70 -8.01 -18.77
C VAL A 129 -15.35 -7.03 -17.79
N LEU A 130 -14.56 -6.33 -16.98
CA LEU A 130 -15.05 -5.50 -15.88
C LEU A 130 -15.14 -4.01 -16.23
N GLY A 131 -14.58 -3.59 -17.37
CA GLY A 131 -14.44 -2.18 -17.75
C GLY A 131 -13.28 -1.50 -17.02
N THR A 132 -13.45 -0.22 -16.70
CA THR A 132 -12.42 0.57 -16.01
C THR A 132 -12.13 -0.02 -14.62
N LEU A 133 -10.87 -0.37 -14.38
CA LEU A 133 -10.44 -0.95 -13.10
C LEU A 133 -10.07 0.17 -12.11
N PRO A 134 -10.76 0.29 -10.95
CA PRO A 134 -10.51 1.36 -10.00
C PRO A 134 -9.33 1.03 -9.06
N LEU A 135 -8.18 0.68 -9.65
CA LEU A 135 -7.01 0.18 -8.91
C LEU A 135 -6.05 1.30 -8.53
N VAL A 136 -5.45 1.17 -7.36
CA VAL A 136 -4.28 1.92 -6.89
C VAL A 136 -3.15 0.93 -6.69
N ALA A 137 -2.01 1.19 -7.31
CA ALA A 137 -0.82 0.35 -7.20
C ALA A 137 -0.09 0.66 -5.89
N GLU A 138 0.09 -0.36 -5.04
CA GLU A 138 1.10 -0.31 -4.00
C GLU A 138 2.48 -0.49 -4.67
N ASP A 139 3.16 0.64 -4.88
CA ASP A 139 4.45 0.78 -5.55
C ASP A 139 5.55 1.28 -4.57
N LEU A 140 5.59 0.71 -3.35
CA LEU A 140 6.62 1.04 -2.37
C LEU A 140 7.84 0.11 -2.47
N GLY A 141 8.96 0.56 -1.90
CA GLY A 141 10.24 -0.15 -1.94
C GLY A 141 11.03 0.10 -3.22
N ASP A 142 11.91 -0.83 -3.57
CA ASP A 142 12.78 -0.73 -4.75
C ASP A 142 11.98 -1.02 -6.05
N ILE A 143 11.45 0.04 -6.64
CA ILE A 143 10.63 0.00 -7.85
C ILE A 143 11.46 0.30 -9.10
N THR A 144 11.31 -0.54 -10.13
CA THR A 144 11.97 -0.37 -11.43
C THR A 144 11.15 0.55 -12.34
N ALA A 145 11.80 1.14 -13.35
CA ALA A 145 11.12 1.94 -14.35
C ALA A 145 10.04 1.15 -15.12
N GLN A 146 10.20 -0.17 -15.24
CA GLN A 146 9.23 -1.07 -15.87
C GLN A 146 7.93 -1.18 -15.06
N VAL A 147 8.04 -1.25 -13.73
CA VAL A 147 6.88 -1.28 -12.83
C VAL A 147 6.11 0.05 -12.90
N ASP A 148 6.81 1.19 -12.86
CA ASP A 148 6.18 2.50 -13.01
C ASP A 148 5.52 2.65 -14.40
N ALA A 149 6.20 2.19 -15.46
CA ALA A 149 5.62 2.19 -16.80
C ALA A 149 4.36 1.32 -16.91
N LEU A 150 4.32 0.16 -16.24
CA LEU A 150 3.14 -0.70 -16.18
C LEU A 150 1.97 0.02 -15.50
N ARG A 151 2.15 0.57 -14.28
CA ARG A 151 1.06 1.25 -13.57
C ARG A 151 0.54 2.45 -14.38
N ARG A 152 1.44 3.24 -14.98
CA ARG A 152 1.08 4.47 -15.70
C ARG A 152 0.34 4.18 -17.00
N ARG A 153 0.66 3.08 -17.69
CA ARG A 153 -0.04 2.66 -18.92
C ARG A 153 -1.51 2.34 -18.66
N HIS A 154 -1.79 1.74 -17.51
CA HIS A 154 -3.16 1.41 -17.08
C HIS A 154 -3.82 2.51 -16.24
N GLY A 155 -3.13 3.64 -16.03
CA GLY A 155 -3.66 4.80 -15.29
C GLY A 155 -3.82 4.56 -13.78
N PHE A 156 -3.13 3.57 -13.21
CA PHE A 156 -3.21 3.25 -11.79
C PHE A 156 -2.39 4.24 -10.96
N PRO A 157 -3.00 4.93 -9.99
CA PRO A 157 -2.25 5.81 -9.10
C PRO A 157 -1.24 5.02 -8.27
N GLY A 158 -0.05 5.59 -8.07
CA GLY A 158 0.93 5.07 -7.10
C GLY A 158 0.69 5.61 -5.69
N MET A 159 1.47 5.14 -4.72
CA MET A 159 1.42 5.54 -3.31
C MET A 159 2.63 6.39 -2.93
N ARG A 160 2.40 7.42 -2.11
CA ARG A 160 3.46 8.26 -1.55
C ARG A 160 3.32 8.32 -0.04
N VAL A 161 4.34 7.91 0.70
CA VAL A 161 4.31 7.80 2.16
C VAL A 161 5.29 8.79 2.77
N LEU A 162 4.78 9.81 3.44
CA LEU A 162 5.58 10.93 3.92
C LEU A 162 6.64 10.53 4.96
N GLN A 163 6.43 9.47 5.74
CA GLN A 163 7.48 8.95 6.62
C GLN A 163 8.75 8.51 5.87
N PHE A 164 8.66 8.21 4.57
CA PHE A 164 9.81 7.90 3.70
C PHE A 164 10.35 9.12 2.94
N ALA A 165 9.68 10.27 2.99
CA ALA A 165 10.03 11.47 2.22
C ALA A 165 11.41 12.03 2.57
N PHE A 166 11.83 11.85 3.81
CA PHE A 166 12.97 12.59 4.36
C PHE A 166 14.25 11.78 4.38
N GLU A 167 14.35 10.72 3.59
CA GLU A 167 15.57 9.93 3.44
C GLU A 167 16.02 9.93 1.98
N GLY A 168 17.26 9.52 1.73
CA GLY A 168 17.82 9.45 0.38
C GLY A 168 17.99 10.80 -0.33
N ASP A 169 17.89 10.75 -1.66
CA ASP A 169 18.25 11.83 -2.56
C ASP A 169 17.08 12.77 -2.91
N ALA A 170 17.39 13.80 -3.70
CA ALA A 170 16.43 14.85 -4.05
C ALA A 170 15.28 14.39 -4.95
N ASP A 171 15.44 13.25 -5.61
CA ASP A 171 14.51 12.56 -6.50
C ASP A 171 13.63 11.52 -5.78
N ASN A 172 13.78 11.37 -4.45
CA ASN A 172 12.92 10.49 -3.66
C ASN A 172 11.43 10.79 -3.96
N PRO A 173 10.67 9.82 -4.49
CA PRO A 173 9.31 10.05 -4.96
C PRO A 173 8.36 10.44 -3.82
N HIS A 174 8.66 10.07 -2.58
CA HIS A 174 7.84 10.37 -1.41
C HIS A 174 7.95 11.81 -0.91
N GLN A 175 8.86 12.61 -1.48
CA GLN A 175 8.94 14.02 -1.14
C GLN A 175 7.75 14.80 -1.72
N PRO A 176 7.06 15.66 -0.96
CA PRO A 176 5.90 16.41 -1.43
C PRO A 176 6.11 17.13 -2.76
N ARG A 177 7.32 17.70 -2.98
CA ARG A 177 7.68 18.39 -4.22
C ARG A 177 7.74 17.49 -5.46
N ASN A 178 7.88 16.18 -5.27
CA ASN A 178 7.96 15.15 -6.31
C ASN A 178 6.62 14.42 -6.51
N HIS A 179 5.60 14.75 -5.72
CA HIS A 179 4.27 14.18 -5.87
C HIS A 179 3.62 14.63 -7.19
N THR A 180 2.75 13.77 -7.72
CA THR A 180 2.00 14.03 -8.95
C THR A 180 0.51 13.68 -8.75
N PRO A 181 -0.43 14.23 -9.56
CA PRO A 181 -1.86 13.95 -9.41
C PRO A 181 -2.26 12.47 -9.60
N ASP A 182 -1.42 11.64 -10.22
CA ASP A 182 -1.58 10.20 -10.34
C ASP A 182 -1.03 9.44 -9.11
N THR A 183 -1.18 10.00 -7.91
CA THR A 183 -0.74 9.35 -6.67
C THR A 183 -1.75 9.50 -5.53
N VAL A 184 -1.62 8.65 -4.52
CA VAL A 184 -2.30 8.73 -3.23
C VAL A 184 -1.26 9.01 -2.15
N ALA A 185 -1.42 10.12 -1.42
CA ALA A 185 -0.53 10.49 -0.32
C ALA A 185 -1.00 9.88 1.01
N TYR A 186 -0.06 9.42 1.80
CA TYR A 186 -0.24 8.90 3.15
C TYR A 186 0.78 9.58 4.08
N THR A 187 0.41 9.82 5.34
CA THR A 187 1.42 10.09 6.38
C THR A 187 2.27 8.85 6.60
N GLY A 188 1.60 7.75 6.97
CA GLY A 188 2.08 6.39 7.09
C GLY A 188 0.99 5.41 6.65
N THR A 189 1.36 4.16 6.43
CA THR A 189 0.43 3.04 6.18
C THR A 189 0.19 2.24 7.46
N HIS A 190 -0.53 1.12 7.39
CA HIS A 190 -0.71 0.21 8.52
C HIS A 190 0.59 -0.54 8.91
N ASP A 191 1.58 -0.62 8.01
CA ASP A 191 2.88 -1.24 8.24
C ASP A 191 3.90 -0.29 8.89
N ASN A 192 3.63 1.01 8.81
CA ASN A 192 4.43 2.03 9.45
C ASN A 192 4.10 2.14 10.95
N ASP A 193 5.02 2.72 11.72
CA ASP A 193 4.65 3.24 13.04
C ASP A 193 3.69 4.43 12.87
N THR A 194 2.98 4.82 13.92
CA THR A 194 2.23 6.09 13.91
C THR A 194 3.21 7.24 13.66
N THR A 195 2.74 8.34 13.09
CA THR A 195 3.61 9.48 12.80
C THR A 195 4.26 10.04 14.08
N LEU A 196 3.54 10.02 15.20
CA LEU A 196 4.12 10.42 16.49
C LEU A 196 5.13 9.40 17.03
N GLY A 197 4.86 8.10 16.87
CA GLY A 197 5.80 7.02 17.22
C GLY A 197 7.10 7.11 16.41
N TRP A 198 6.96 7.20 15.08
CA TRP A 198 8.05 7.45 14.14
C TRP A 198 8.85 8.70 14.53
N TRP A 199 8.19 9.86 14.70
CA TRP A 199 8.87 11.10 15.08
C TRP A 199 9.68 10.97 16.38
N ARG A 200 9.10 10.29 17.38
CA ARG A 200 9.73 10.06 18.69
C ARG A 200 10.93 9.12 18.64
N SER A 201 10.99 8.21 17.66
CA SER A 201 12.13 7.30 17.50
C SER A 201 13.33 7.97 16.80
N LEU A 202 13.11 9.06 16.05
CA LEU A 202 14.16 9.78 15.33
C LEU A 202 15.14 10.51 16.25
N THR A 203 16.38 10.66 15.77
CA THR A 203 17.41 11.46 16.45
C THR A 203 17.11 12.95 16.35
N THR A 204 17.69 13.75 17.26
CA THR A 204 17.58 15.22 17.21
C THR A 204 18.08 15.80 15.88
N ALA A 205 19.10 15.19 15.27
CA ALA A 205 19.63 15.64 13.99
C ALA A 205 18.63 15.40 12.85
N ASP A 206 18.00 14.22 12.82
CA ASP A 206 16.97 13.88 11.84
C ASP A 206 15.76 14.80 11.97
N ARG A 207 15.27 15.01 13.20
CA ARG A 207 14.15 15.94 13.45
C ARG A 207 14.42 17.35 12.92
N LYS A 208 15.61 17.89 13.18
CA LYS A 208 16.01 19.22 12.67
C LYS A 208 16.05 19.25 11.13
N ARG A 209 16.58 18.20 10.51
CA ARG A 209 16.66 18.07 9.05
C ARG A 209 15.27 18.01 8.41
N ILE A 210 14.35 17.25 9.01
CA ILE A 210 12.96 17.11 8.56
C ILE A 210 12.21 18.44 8.67
N LEU A 211 12.30 19.12 9.82
CA LEU A 211 11.66 20.43 9.99
C LEU A 211 12.18 21.45 8.96
N ALA A 212 13.49 21.49 8.73
CA ALA A 212 14.08 22.35 7.72
C ALA A 212 13.58 22.01 6.30
N ALA A 213 13.47 20.72 5.96
CA ALA A 213 12.94 20.27 4.68
C ALA A 213 11.46 20.63 4.47
N MET A 214 10.68 20.66 5.55
CA MET A 214 9.29 21.12 5.57
C MET A 214 9.16 22.65 5.66
N GLY A 215 10.27 23.40 5.71
CA GLY A 215 10.26 24.85 5.86
C GLY A 215 9.76 25.34 7.23
N ARG A 216 9.84 24.49 8.27
CA ARG A 216 9.33 24.76 9.62
C ARG A 216 10.48 25.08 10.58
N SER A 217 10.27 26.08 11.44
CA SER A 217 11.31 26.62 12.35
C SER A 217 11.17 26.18 13.81
N SER A 218 10.00 25.70 14.22
CA SER A 218 9.76 25.05 15.52
C SER A 218 9.40 23.58 15.31
N GLU A 219 9.52 22.76 16.36
CA GLU A 219 8.85 21.47 16.40
C GLU A 219 7.34 21.74 16.28
N ALA A 220 6.83 21.74 15.05
CA ALA A 220 5.41 21.68 14.82
C ALA A 220 4.89 20.42 15.53
N ALA A 221 3.68 20.50 16.08
CA ALA A 221 3.12 19.39 16.84
C ALA A 221 2.93 18.19 15.90
N MET A 222 3.90 17.28 15.86
CA MET A 222 3.68 15.96 15.24
C MET A 222 2.58 15.26 16.05
N PRO A 223 1.62 14.60 15.39
CA PRO A 223 1.63 14.22 13.96
C PRO A 223 1.02 15.25 12.98
N LEU A 224 0.38 16.33 13.47
CA LEU A 224 -0.40 17.27 12.66
C LEU A 224 0.39 17.86 11.47
N ALA A 225 1.67 18.19 11.67
CA ALA A 225 2.48 18.74 10.60
C ALA A 225 2.58 17.82 9.37
N LEU A 226 2.61 16.50 9.57
CA LEU A 226 2.66 15.54 8.46
C LEU A 226 1.28 15.31 7.86
N VAL A 227 0.22 15.40 8.66
CA VAL A 227 -1.18 15.38 8.20
C VAL A 227 -1.45 16.56 7.27
N GLU A 228 -1.01 17.77 7.64
CA GLU A 228 -1.10 18.97 6.80
C GLU A 228 -0.39 18.78 5.46
N GLU A 229 0.84 18.25 5.45
CA GLU A 229 1.58 17.97 4.21
C GLU A 229 0.86 16.96 3.31
N ALA A 230 0.30 15.88 3.89
CA ALA A 230 -0.43 14.88 3.11
C ALA A 230 -1.67 15.49 2.46
N ILE A 231 -2.39 16.33 3.21
CA ILE A 231 -3.63 16.97 2.75
C ILE A 231 -3.33 18.05 1.70
N ALA A 232 -2.25 18.82 1.86
CA ALA A 232 -1.80 19.83 0.91
C ALA A 232 -1.16 19.24 -0.37
N SER A 233 -0.82 17.95 -0.38
CA SER A 233 -0.22 17.27 -1.53
C SER A 233 -1.04 17.43 -2.82
N VAL A 234 -0.36 17.55 -3.96
CA VAL A 234 -0.99 17.50 -5.30
C VAL A 234 -1.56 16.12 -5.67
N SER A 235 -1.30 15.09 -4.85
CA SER A 235 -1.92 13.76 -4.97
C SER A 235 -3.44 13.84 -5.03
N ARG A 236 -4.08 13.06 -5.90
CA ARG A 236 -5.55 13.06 -6.05
C ARG A 236 -6.29 12.68 -4.76
N LEU A 237 -5.67 11.86 -3.92
CA LEU A 237 -6.23 11.42 -2.65
C LEU A 237 -5.16 11.56 -1.57
N ALA A 238 -5.58 11.98 -0.38
CA ALA A 238 -4.80 11.93 0.85
C ALA A 238 -5.51 11.01 1.83
N VAL A 239 -4.80 10.01 2.36
CA VAL A 239 -5.33 9.03 3.30
C VAL A 239 -4.55 9.12 4.60
N ILE A 240 -5.25 9.41 5.68
CA ILE A 240 -4.66 9.61 7.00
C ILE A 240 -5.08 8.46 7.92
N PRO A 241 -4.15 7.70 8.53
CA PRO A 241 -4.47 6.73 9.56
C PRO A 241 -5.18 7.41 10.74
N MET A 242 -6.18 6.75 11.29
CA MET A 242 -6.95 7.28 12.43
C MET A 242 -6.03 7.56 13.64
N GLN A 243 -4.98 6.77 13.83
CA GLN A 243 -3.99 6.98 14.88
C GLN A 243 -3.29 8.34 14.79
N ASP A 244 -3.04 8.83 13.57
CA ASP A 244 -2.41 10.12 13.34
C ASP A 244 -3.40 11.27 13.60
N LEU A 245 -4.67 11.10 13.24
CA LEU A 245 -5.71 12.07 13.61
C LEU A 245 -5.90 12.17 15.13
N LEU A 246 -5.69 11.07 15.86
CA LEU A 246 -5.81 11.01 17.32
C LEU A 246 -4.51 11.35 18.07
N GLY A 247 -3.40 11.61 17.37
CA GLY A 247 -2.13 11.93 18.01
C GLY A 247 -1.53 10.78 18.84
N LEU A 248 -1.78 9.53 18.47
CA LEU A 248 -1.33 8.35 19.22
C LEU A 248 0.13 7.98 18.90
N GLY A 249 0.85 7.41 19.87
CA GLY A 249 2.23 6.93 19.69
C GLY A 249 2.30 5.47 19.23
N SER A 250 3.48 4.86 19.36
CA SER A 250 3.77 3.49 18.90
C SER A 250 2.90 2.41 19.57
N GLU A 251 2.27 2.71 20.70
CA GLU A 251 1.27 1.84 21.34
C GLU A 251 0.05 1.56 20.44
N ALA A 252 -0.18 2.40 19.42
CA ALA A 252 -1.26 2.28 18.47
C ALA A 252 -0.83 1.77 17.08
N ARG A 253 0.44 1.35 16.93
CA ARG A 253 0.93 0.75 15.67
C ARG A 253 0.10 -0.47 15.29
N MET A 254 -0.32 -0.53 14.03
CA MET A 254 -1.21 -1.60 13.55
C MET A 254 -0.44 -2.88 13.21
N ASN A 255 0.63 -2.78 12.43
CA ASN A 255 1.48 -3.90 12.07
C ASN A 255 2.97 -3.52 12.14
N THR A 256 3.80 -4.48 12.56
CA THR A 256 5.26 -4.41 12.42
C THR A 256 5.69 -5.51 11.46
N PRO A 257 6.04 -5.18 10.20
CA PRO A 257 6.50 -6.15 9.22
C PRO A 257 7.64 -7.02 9.76
N GLY A 258 7.60 -8.32 9.44
CA GLY A 258 8.56 -9.31 9.93
C GLY A 258 8.31 -9.84 11.35
N GLN A 259 7.35 -9.30 12.11
CA GLN A 259 6.92 -9.87 13.38
C GLN A 259 5.67 -10.72 13.19
N ALA A 260 5.68 -11.95 13.74
CA ALA A 260 4.55 -12.88 13.59
C ALA A 260 3.39 -12.63 14.56
N GLU A 261 3.65 -12.02 15.71
CA GLU A 261 2.68 -11.84 16.79
C GLU A 261 2.58 -10.37 17.23
N GLY A 262 1.46 -10.01 17.86
CA GLY A 262 1.24 -8.67 18.42
C GLY A 262 0.60 -7.66 17.45
N ASN A 263 0.52 -7.98 16.17
CA ASN A 263 -0.06 -7.12 15.12
C ASN A 263 -1.60 -7.22 15.04
N TRP A 264 -2.21 -6.25 14.37
CA TRP A 264 -3.65 -6.18 14.04
C TRP A 264 -4.58 -6.12 15.26
N ARG A 265 -4.07 -5.58 16.37
CA ARG A 265 -4.79 -5.55 17.66
C ARG A 265 -5.29 -4.16 18.06
N TRP A 266 -4.74 -3.10 17.49
CA TRP A 266 -5.18 -1.75 17.84
C TRP A 266 -6.65 -1.57 17.46
N GLN A 267 -7.41 -0.92 18.36
CA GLN A 267 -8.81 -0.59 18.17
C GLN A 267 -9.01 0.86 18.54
N LEU A 268 -9.92 1.52 17.81
CA LEU A 268 -10.35 2.86 18.12
C LEU A 268 -11.05 2.85 19.50
N PRO A 269 -10.58 3.63 20.49
CA PRO A 269 -11.28 3.76 21.77
C PRO A 269 -12.69 4.31 21.56
N GLU A 270 -13.70 3.75 22.22
CA GLU A 270 -15.10 4.17 22.07
C GLU A 270 -15.31 5.67 22.32
N ALA A 271 -14.60 6.22 23.32
CA ALA A 271 -14.63 7.65 23.62
C ALA A 271 -14.18 8.56 22.46
N ALA A 272 -13.41 8.04 21.50
CA ALA A 272 -12.99 8.78 20.30
C ALA A 272 -14.09 8.82 19.22
N LEU A 273 -15.09 7.94 19.26
CA LEU A 273 -16.23 7.96 18.33
C LEU A 273 -17.22 9.09 18.66
N ASP A 274 -17.34 9.43 19.94
CA ASP A 274 -18.24 10.47 20.45
C ASP A 274 -17.62 11.87 20.41
N ALA A 275 -16.31 11.96 20.16
CA ALA A 275 -15.62 13.23 20.02
C ALA A 275 -16.04 13.90 18.71
N ALA A 276 -16.39 15.19 18.78
CA ALA A 276 -16.51 16.00 17.58
C ALA A 276 -15.15 16.02 16.85
N PRO A 277 -15.13 15.97 15.50
CA PRO A 277 -13.90 16.19 14.75
C PRO A 277 -13.28 17.50 15.21
N ASP A 278 -11.97 17.52 15.37
CA ASP A 278 -11.30 18.74 15.79
C ASP A 278 -11.63 19.89 14.80
N PRO A 279 -11.90 21.10 15.30
CA PRO A 279 -12.36 22.22 14.47
C PRO A 279 -11.32 22.68 13.43
N TRP A 280 -10.07 22.23 13.53
CA TRP A 280 -9.02 22.54 12.55
C TRP A 280 -9.13 21.73 11.25
N ILE A 281 -9.81 20.57 11.26
CA ILE A 281 -9.84 19.65 10.11
C ILE A 281 -10.56 20.29 8.92
N GLN A 282 -11.73 20.89 9.15
CA GLN A 282 -12.54 21.44 8.08
C GLN A 282 -11.83 22.60 7.34
N PRO A 283 -11.35 23.67 8.02
CA PRO A 283 -10.61 24.74 7.35
C PRO A 283 -9.40 24.25 6.56
N MET A 284 -8.65 23.28 7.10
CA MET A 284 -7.50 22.70 6.41
C MET A 284 -7.91 21.96 5.11
N LEU A 285 -9.03 21.23 5.12
CA LEU A 285 -9.55 20.58 3.92
C LEU A 285 -10.03 21.61 2.89
N GLU A 286 -10.63 22.73 3.33
CA GLU A 286 -11.08 23.83 2.46
C GLU A 286 -9.88 24.53 1.80
N ASP A 287 -8.88 24.90 2.59
CA ASP A 287 -7.66 25.57 2.11
C ASP A 287 -6.88 24.69 1.12
N ALA A 288 -6.88 23.37 1.33
CA ALA A 288 -6.26 22.42 0.42
C ALA A 288 -7.14 22.06 -0.81
N GLY A 289 -8.34 22.64 -0.92
CA GLY A 289 -9.29 22.34 -2.01
C GLY A 289 -9.79 20.90 -2.02
N ARG A 290 -9.76 20.21 -0.88
CA ARG A 290 -10.24 18.82 -0.70
C ARG A 290 -11.74 18.75 -0.47
N ILE A 291 -12.34 19.84 -0.01
CA ILE A 291 -13.79 20.03 0.07
C ILE A 291 -14.15 21.41 -0.48
N THR A 292 -15.33 21.54 -1.08
CA THR A 292 -15.89 22.82 -1.51
C THR A 292 -16.92 23.28 -0.49
N VAL A 293 -16.72 24.46 0.11
CA VAL A 293 -17.75 25.10 0.95
C VAL A 293 -18.79 25.73 0.05
N GLY A 294 -19.99 25.15 0.01
CA GLY A 294 -21.14 25.74 -0.68
C GLY A 294 -21.44 25.07 -2.02
N GLY A 295 -22.59 24.41 -2.04
CA GLY A 295 -23.20 23.76 -3.19
C GLY A 295 -24.29 22.82 -2.68
N ASP A 296 -25.42 23.39 -2.26
CA ASP A 296 -26.68 22.66 -2.37
C ASP A 296 -26.84 22.30 -3.85
N ASP A 297 -26.75 21.02 -4.18
CA ASP A 297 -27.35 20.38 -5.36
C ASP A 297 -27.61 18.89 -5.04
#